data_AF-A0A7V2SMR5-F1
#
_entry.id   AF-A0A7V2SMR5-F1
#
_cell.length_a   1.000
_cell.length_b   1.000
_cell.length_c   1.000
_cell.angle_alpha   90.00
_cell.angle_beta   90.00
_cell.angle_gamma   90.00
#
_symmetry.space_group_name_H-M   'P 1'
#
loop_
_entity.id
_entity.type
_entity.pdbx_description
1 polymer ?
#
loop_
_entity_poly.entity_id
_entity_poly.type
_entity_poly.pdbx_seq_one_letter_code
_entity_poly.pdbx_strand_id
1 'polypeptide(L)'
;MKNKITNVLIVGVGGQGVIMISKVLALLCQHQGFEVKQSEVHGMAKRGGAVFSHVRFGKKVHSPTIPDGEADVMVALEWAEGMRWLEQLNPETGVFISDTQKIIPPFACRNRGRDQEPVYSRETPAEILDKVARGYALDASGMARELGNERA
;
A
#
# COMPACT_ATOMS: atom_id res chain seq x y z
N MET A 1 -21.09 21.99 -3.02
CA MET A 1 -20.43 20.67 -2.97
C MET A 1 -19.14 20.81 -2.17
N LYS A 2 -19.04 20.17 -1.00
CA LYS A 2 -17.81 20.21 -0.18
C LYS A 2 -16.64 19.73 -1.04
N ASN A 3 -15.53 20.44 -0.96
CA ASN A 3 -14.30 20.11 -1.68
C ASN A 3 -13.65 18.86 -1.05
N LYS A 4 -14.27 17.68 -1.20
CA LYS A 4 -13.78 16.44 -0.62
C LYS A 4 -12.46 16.08 -1.28
N ILE A 5 -11.43 15.85 -0.46
CA ILE A 5 -10.15 15.30 -0.88
C ILE A 5 -10.26 13.79 -0.82
N THR A 6 -9.74 13.11 -1.84
CA THR A 6 -9.57 11.67 -1.85
C THR A 6 -8.13 11.33 -1.50
N ASN A 7 -7.96 10.45 -0.54
CA ASN A 7 -6.68 10.02 0.01
C ASN A 7 -6.42 8.56 -0.40
N VAL A 8 -5.36 8.32 -1.17
CA VAL A 8 -4.91 6.99 -1.57
C VAL A 8 -3.52 6.72 -1.02
N LEU A 9 -3.40 5.68 -0.22
CA LEU A 9 -2.13 5.21 0.33
C LEU A 9 -1.70 3.95 -0.42
N ILE A 10 -0.49 3.98 -1.01
CA ILE A 10 0.08 2.83 -1.70
C ILE A 10 1.29 2.38 -0.91
N VAL A 11 1.33 1.11 -0.51
CA VAL A 11 2.39 0.53 0.32
C VAL A 11 2.91 -0.76 -0.29
N GLY A 12 4.17 -1.06 -0.01
CA GLY A 12 4.79 -2.29 -0.47
C GLY A 12 6.27 -2.31 -0.19
N VAL A 13 6.94 -3.29 -0.78
CA VAL A 13 8.38 -3.47 -0.68
C VAL A 13 9.06 -2.88 -1.91
N GLY A 14 10.29 -2.41 -1.75
CA GLY A 14 11.08 -1.87 -2.86
C GLY A 14 11.18 -2.83 -4.04
N GLY A 15 10.86 -2.32 -5.24
CA GLY A 15 10.82 -3.09 -6.49
C GLY A 15 9.41 -3.44 -6.98
N GLN A 16 8.37 -3.32 -6.16
CA GLN A 16 6.99 -3.66 -6.54
C GLN A 16 6.24 -2.55 -7.33
N GLY A 17 6.88 -1.40 -7.56
CA GLY A 17 6.26 -0.33 -8.38
C GLY A 17 5.38 0.66 -7.62
N VAL A 18 5.43 0.73 -6.28
CA VAL A 18 4.69 1.72 -5.45
C VAL A 18 4.74 3.15 -6.03
N ILE A 19 5.95 3.60 -6.40
CA ILE A 19 6.21 4.95 -6.96
C ILE A 19 5.66 5.10 -8.39
N MET A 20 5.63 4.02 -9.16
CA MET A 20 5.09 4.05 -10.52
C MET A 20 3.57 4.14 -10.48
N ILE A 21 2.91 3.32 -9.66
CA ILE A 21 1.46 3.35 -9.46
C ILE A 21 1.01 4.74 -8.99
N SER A 22 1.71 5.31 -8.01
CA SER A 22 1.37 6.62 -7.45
C SER A 22 1.51 7.75 -8.49
N LYS A 23 2.54 7.71 -9.33
CA LYS A 23 2.72 8.65 -10.45
C LYS A 23 1.66 8.52 -11.52
N VAL A 24 1.30 7.29 -11.91
CA VAL A 24 0.22 7.04 -12.88
C VAL A 24 -1.11 7.57 -12.34
N LEU A 25 -1.43 7.28 -11.07
CA LEU A 25 -2.63 7.80 -10.41
C LEU A 25 -2.63 9.34 -10.38
N ALA A 26 -1.53 9.96 -9.96
CA ALA A 26 -1.39 11.40 -9.91
C ALA A 26 -1.62 12.04 -11.30
N LEU A 27 -1.02 11.46 -12.34
CA LEU A 27 -1.20 11.91 -13.72
C LEU A 27 -2.67 11.81 -14.15
N LEU A 28 -3.33 10.67 -13.91
CA LEU A 28 -4.75 10.50 -14.24
C LEU A 28 -5.64 11.52 -13.53
N CYS A 29 -5.38 11.81 -12.25
CA CYS A 29 -6.11 12.82 -11.50
C CYS A 29 -5.87 14.25 -12.02
N GLN A 30 -4.63 14.58 -12.38
CA GLN A 30 -4.28 15.88 -13.00
C GLN A 30 -4.98 16.05 -14.36
N HIS A 31 -5.02 15.01 -15.18
CA HIS A 31 -5.73 15.01 -16.47
C HIS A 31 -7.24 15.23 -16.30
N GLN A 32 -7.81 14.89 -15.14
CA GLN A 32 -9.21 15.18 -14.79
C GLN A 32 -9.40 16.57 -14.16
N GLY A 33 -8.35 17.39 -14.07
CA GLY A 33 -8.41 18.76 -13.55
C GLY A 33 -8.36 18.87 -12.03
N PHE A 34 -7.94 17.82 -11.31
CA PHE A 34 -7.74 17.89 -9.87
C PHE A 34 -6.36 18.46 -9.51
N GLU A 35 -6.29 19.22 -8.40
CA GLU A 35 -5.02 19.44 -7.71
C GLU A 35 -4.60 18.13 -7.07
N VAL A 36 -3.32 17.77 -7.21
CA VAL A 36 -2.74 16.56 -6.63
C VAL A 36 -1.51 16.95 -5.81
N LYS A 37 -1.42 16.41 -4.60
CA LYS A 37 -0.21 16.45 -3.78
C LYS A 37 0.21 15.04 -3.41
N GLN A 38 1.51 14.81 -3.47
CA GLN A 38 2.11 13.50 -3.24
C GLN A 38 3.26 13.61 -2.23
N SER A 39 3.37 12.65 -1.33
CA SER A 39 4.53 12.46 -0.46
C SER A 39 4.93 11.00 -0.53
N GLU A 40 6.19 10.73 -0.88
CA GLU A 40 6.70 9.36 -0.99
C GLU A 40 7.99 9.21 -0.22
N VAL A 41 8.17 8.04 0.39
CA VAL A 41 9.41 7.67 1.08
C VAL A 41 9.90 6.36 0.50
N HIS A 42 11.11 6.41 -0.04
CA HIS A 42 11.77 5.32 -0.76
C HIS A 42 12.91 4.68 0.05
N GLY A 43 12.85 4.72 1.39
CA GLY A 43 13.91 4.39 2.38
C GLY A 43 14.97 3.35 1.98
N MET A 44 15.01 2.19 2.65
CA MET A 44 15.90 1.07 2.24
C MET A 44 15.35 0.30 1.03
N ALA A 45 14.61 0.95 0.12
CA ALA A 45 13.89 0.31 -0.98
C ALA A 45 14.80 -0.60 -1.84
N LYS A 46 16.05 -0.20 -2.06
CA LYS A 46 17.05 -1.00 -2.82
C LYS A 46 17.50 -2.29 -2.10
N ARG A 47 17.09 -2.51 -0.86
CA ARG A 47 17.41 -3.69 -0.04
C ARG A 47 16.15 -4.39 0.49
N GLY A 48 15.01 -4.22 -0.20
CA GLY A 48 13.74 -4.82 0.21
C GLY A 48 13.11 -4.15 1.43
N GLY A 49 13.41 -2.88 1.68
CA GLY A 49 12.75 -2.09 2.71
C GLY A 49 11.32 -1.67 2.31
N ALA A 50 10.54 -1.29 3.32
CA ALA A 50 9.22 -0.68 3.16
C ALA A 50 9.29 0.58 2.28
N VAL A 51 8.32 0.71 1.38
CA VAL A 51 8.11 1.84 0.48
C VAL A 51 6.64 2.22 0.55
N PHE A 52 6.37 3.51 0.65
CA PHE A 52 5.00 4.01 0.65
C PHE A 52 4.87 5.33 -0.10
N SER A 53 3.66 5.60 -0.58
CA SER A 53 3.30 6.83 -1.26
C SER A 53 1.91 7.28 -0.85
N HIS A 54 1.82 8.50 -0.32
CA HIS A 54 0.58 9.22 -0.11
C HIS A 54 0.22 9.96 -1.39
N VAL A 55 -0.97 9.74 -1.92
CA VAL A 55 -1.54 10.50 -3.04
C VAL A 55 -2.84 11.13 -2.60
N ARG A 56 -2.92 12.46 -2.65
CA ARG A 56 -4.10 13.22 -2.25
C ARG A 56 -4.56 14.09 -3.40
N PHE A 57 -5.83 14.01 -3.76
CA PHE A 57 -6.38 14.77 -4.89
C PHE A 57 -7.79 15.31 -4.63
N GLY A 58 -8.12 16.44 -5.25
CA GLY A 58 -9.42 17.11 -5.18
C GLY A 58 -9.35 18.50 -5.82
N LYS A 59 -10.33 19.38 -5.62
CA LYS A 59 -10.25 20.73 -6.27
C LYS A 59 -9.19 21.63 -5.64
N LYS A 60 -8.82 21.39 -4.38
CA LYS A 60 -7.77 22.14 -3.67
C LYS A 60 -7.17 21.31 -2.55
N VAL A 61 -5.88 21.00 -2.63
CA VAL A 61 -5.19 20.11 -1.67
C VAL A 61 -4.18 20.93 -0.88
N HIS A 62 -4.24 20.90 0.45
CA HIS A 62 -3.38 21.77 1.26
C HIS A 62 -2.05 21.11 1.68
N SER A 63 -2.04 19.81 1.95
CA SER A 63 -0.84 19.07 2.36
C SER A 63 -0.69 17.74 1.61
N PRO A 64 0.53 17.23 1.44
CA PRO A 64 0.79 15.99 0.69
C PRO A 64 0.60 14.71 1.53
N THR A 65 0.58 14.81 2.86
CA THR A 65 0.49 13.67 3.79
C THR A 65 -0.97 13.40 4.16
N ILE A 66 -1.34 12.11 4.21
CA ILE A 66 -2.66 11.66 4.65
C ILE A 66 -2.63 11.59 6.19
N PRO A 67 -3.61 12.18 6.90
CA PRO A 67 -3.74 11.99 8.34
C PRO A 67 -4.07 10.54 8.71
N ASP A 68 -3.72 10.12 9.92
CA ASP A 68 -4.03 8.77 10.40
C ASP A 68 -5.56 8.52 10.40
N GLY A 69 -5.98 7.33 10.00
CA GLY A 69 -7.40 6.98 9.85
C GLY A 69 -8.14 7.73 8.72
N GLU A 70 -7.44 8.42 7.81
CA GLU A 70 -8.07 9.16 6.71
C GLU A 70 -7.80 8.61 5.30
N ALA A 71 -7.10 7.48 5.13
CA ALA A 71 -6.98 6.89 3.80
C ALA A 71 -8.34 6.33 3.34
N ASP A 72 -8.89 6.90 2.26
CA ASP A 72 -10.11 6.38 1.62
C ASP A 72 -9.83 5.04 0.93
N VAL A 73 -8.62 4.87 0.38
CA VAL A 73 -8.16 3.63 -0.26
C VAL A 73 -6.73 3.32 0.15
N MET A 74 -6.49 2.06 0.51
CA MET A 74 -5.15 1.51 0.70
C MET A 74 -4.89 0.42 -0.32
N VAL A 75 -3.79 0.54 -1.06
CA VAL A 75 -3.29 -0.48 -1.97
C VAL A 75 -1.98 -1.02 -1.42
N ALA A 76 -2.03 -2.22 -0.85
CA ALA A 76 -0.88 -2.94 -0.34
C ALA A 76 -0.42 -3.97 -1.38
N LEU A 77 0.80 -3.80 -1.87
CA LEU A 77 1.41 -4.74 -2.83
C LEU A 77 2.04 -5.95 -2.13
N GLU A 78 2.07 -5.96 -0.80
CA GLU A 78 2.66 -7.01 0.03
C GLU A 78 1.91 -7.06 1.36
N TRP A 79 1.65 -8.28 1.85
CA TRP A 79 0.73 -8.49 2.96
C TRP A 79 1.19 -7.85 4.28
N ALA A 80 2.44 -8.02 4.68
CA ALA A 80 2.96 -7.45 5.91
C ALA A 80 3.04 -5.91 5.85
N GLU A 81 3.28 -5.33 4.68
CA GLU A 81 3.17 -3.87 4.50
C GLU A 81 1.73 -3.39 4.64
N GLY A 82 0.74 -4.14 4.13
CA GLY A 82 -0.67 -3.86 4.40
C GLY A 82 -0.98 -3.82 5.90
N MET A 83 -0.45 -4.78 6.68
CA MET A 83 -0.66 -4.82 8.13
C MET A 83 0.03 -3.67 8.85
N ARG A 84 1.27 -3.34 8.45
CA ARG A 84 2.05 -2.25 9.04
C ARG A 84 1.34 -0.90 8.95
N TRP A 85 0.58 -0.67 7.88
CA TRP A 85 -0.07 0.60 7.61
C TRP A 85 -1.57 0.60 7.88
N LEU A 86 -2.14 -0.51 8.35
CA LEU A 86 -3.60 -0.69 8.46
C LEU A 86 -4.30 0.42 9.26
N GLU A 87 -3.66 0.96 10.30
CA GLU A 87 -4.18 2.06 11.13
C GLU A 87 -4.39 3.38 10.36
N GLN A 88 -3.75 3.56 9.21
CA GLN A 88 -3.99 4.72 8.35
C GLN A 88 -5.28 4.62 7.53
N LEU A 89 -5.82 3.41 7.37
CA LEU A 89 -7.07 3.21 6.65
C LEU A 89 -8.23 3.83 7.43
N ASN A 90 -9.14 4.50 6.72
CA ASN A 90 -10.35 4.98 7.34
C ASN A 90 -11.19 3.81 7.88
N PRO A 91 -11.43 3.71 9.19
CA PRO A 91 -12.04 2.53 9.80
C PRO A 91 -13.52 2.38 9.42
N GLU A 92 -14.21 3.46 9.06
CA GLU A 92 -15.64 3.45 8.76
C GLU A 92 -15.93 3.22 7.28
N THR A 93 -15.09 3.74 6.38
CA THR A 93 -15.39 3.82 4.94
C THR A 93 -14.25 3.39 4.03
N GLY A 94 -13.06 3.14 4.58
CA GLY A 94 -11.86 2.84 3.82
C GLY A 94 -11.96 1.54 3.05
N VAL A 95 -11.36 1.51 1.86
CA VAL A 95 -11.22 0.31 1.03
C VAL A 95 -9.79 -0.21 1.14
N PHE A 96 -9.64 -1.40 1.70
CA PHE A 96 -8.39 -2.14 1.76
C PHE A 96 -8.25 -3.06 0.55
N ILE A 97 -7.16 -2.95 -0.20
CA ILE A 97 -6.82 -3.85 -1.31
C ILE A 97 -5.41 -4.33 -1.06
N SER A 98 -5.22 -5.64 -0.96
CA SER A 98 -3.93 -6.22 -0.60
C SER A 98 -3.60 -7.46 -1.42
N ASP A 99 -2.38 -7.51 -1.94
CA ASP A 99 -1.79 -8.76 -2.39
C ASP A 99 -1.42 -9.62 -1.17
N THR A 100 -1.74 -10.91 -1.22
CA THR A 100 -1.40 -11.89 -0.19
C THR A 100 0.04 -12.42 -0.33
N GLN A 101 0.78 -11.96 -1.34
CA GLN A 101 2.21 -12.20 -1.49
C GLN A 101 2.97 -11.88 -0.19
N LYS A 102 3.86 -12.79 0.18
CA LYS A 102 4.75 -12.67 1.35
C LYS A 102 6.19 -12.48 0.89
N ILE A 103 6.79 -11.35 1.25
CA ILE A 103 8.19 -11.05 0.99
C ILE A 103 8.90 -10.90 2.33
N ILE A 104 9.81 -11.82 2.63
CA ILE A 104 10.62 -11.78 3.84
C ILE A 104 11.91 -11.02 3.51
N PRO A 105 12.08 -9.77 3.97
CA PRO A 105 13.27 -9.02 3.66
C PRO A 105 14.48 -9.55 4.45
N PRO A 106 15.71 -9.44 3.93
CA PRO A 106 16.90 -9.96 4.61
C PRO A 106 17.11 -9.45 6.06
N PHE A 107 16.61 -8.25 6.38
CA PHE A 107 16.69 -7.70 7.74
C PHE A 107 15.64 -8.27 8.71
N ALA A 108 14.61 -8.98 8.24
CA ALA A 108 13.73 -9.75 9.10
C ALA A 108 14.44 -11.02 9.64
N CYS A 109 15.52 -11.43 8.99
CA CYS A 109 16.43 -12.50 9.42
C CYS A 109 17.55 -11.98 10.33
N ARG A 110 17.22 -11.12 11.32
CA ARG A 110 18.21 -10.48 12.21
C ARG A 110 19.00 -11.46 13.09
N ASN A 111 18.44 -12.64 13.37
CA ASN A 111 19.09 -13.69 14.16
C ASN A 111 19.46 -14.87 13.26
N ARG A 112 20.77 -15.11 13.08
CA ARG A 112 21.34 -16.19 12.23
C ARG A 112 21.22 -17.60 12.85
N GLY A 113 20.24 -17.83 13.72
CA GLY A 113 19.97 -19.16 14.27
C GLY A 113 19.30 -20.03 13.22
N ARG A 114 19.79 -21.26 13.02
CA ARG A 114 19.35 -22.15 11.92
C ARG A 114 17.86 -22.55 11.99
N ASP A 115 17.25 -22.42 13.17
CA ASP A 115 15.92 -22.95 13.48
C ASP A 115 14.92 -21.86 13.95
N GLN A 116 15.19 -20.57 13.71
CA GLN A 116 14.28 -19.49 14.11
C GLN A 116 13.50 -18.95 12.91
N GLU A 117 12.17 -18.89 13.04
CA GLU A 117 11.31 -18.32 12.01
C GLU A 117 11.55 -16.82 11.86
N PRO A 118 11.56 -16.30 10.62
CA PRO A 118 11.67 -14.87 10.38
C PRO A 118 10.46 -14.12 10.95
N VAL A 119 10.71 -12.93 11.50
CA VAL A 119 9.63 -12.07 12.03
C VAL A 119 8.80 -11.54 10.86
N TYR A 120 7.55 -11.98 10.78
CA TYR A 120 6.59 -11.60 9.74
C TYR A 120 5.19 -11.46 10.35
N SER A 121 4.30 -10.75 9.65
CA SER A 121 2.90 -10.58 10.06
C SER A 121 2.20 -11.94 10.18
N ARG A 122 1.40 -12.11 11.23
CA ARG A 122 0.70 -13.37 11.54
C ARG A 122 -0.78 -13.34 11.18
N GLU A 123 -1.30 -12.14 10.95
CA GLU A 123 -2.68 -11.87 10.62
C GLU A 123 -3.06 -12.55 9.30
N THR A 124 -4.18 -13.25 9.32
CA THR A 124 -4.73 -13.92 8.13
C THR A 124 -5.65 -12.98 7.36
N PRO A 125 -5.85 -13.21 6.04
CA PRO A 125 -6.84 -12.48 5.26
C PRO A 125 -8.23 -12.44 5.92
N ALA A 126 -8.74 -13.57 6.42
CA ALA A 126 -10.05 -13.63 7.06
C ALA A 126 -10.15 -12.70 8.28
N GLU A 127 -9.17 -12.74 9.18
CA GLU A 127 -9.16 -11.89 10.39
C GLU A 127 -9.12 -10.39 10.06
N ILE A 128 -8.51 -10.01 8.94
CA ILE A 128 -8.41 -8.60 8.54
C ILE A 128 -9.65 -8.14 7.80
N LEU A 129 -10.20 -8.98 6.92
CA LEU A 129 -11.41 -8.65 6.17
C LEU A 129 -12.60 -8.42 7.11
N ASP A 130 -12.65 -9.09 8.26
CA ASP A 130 -13.65 -8.85 9.31
C ASP A 130 -13.46 -7.52 10.07
N LYS A 131 -12.28 -6.91 9.99
CA LYS A 131 -11.92 -5.67 10.73
C LYS A 131 -12.00 -4.40 9.88
N VAL A 132 -12.01 -4.52 8.56
CA VAL A 132 -12.04 -3.37 7.64
C VAL A 132 -13.44 -3.17 7.09
N ALA A 133 -13.81 -1.91 6.82
CA ALA A 133 -15.13 -1.60 6.26
C ALA A 133 -15.37 -2.29 4.90
N ARG A 134 -14.35 -2.31 4.04
CA ARG A 134 -14.35 -3.00 2.74
C ARG A 134 -12.95 -3.51 2.45
N GLY A 135 -12.81 -4.79 2.16
CA GLY A 135 -11.50 -5.40 1.96
C GLY A 135 -11.45 -6.40 0.81
N TYR A 136 -10.31 -6.43 0.13
CA TYR A 136 -9.97 -7.40 -0.90
C TYR A 136 -8.55 -7.91 -0.63
N ALA A 137 -8.44 -9.18 -0.26
CA ALA A 137 -7.15 -9.86 -0.12
C ALA A 137 -7.04 -10.90 -1.24
N LEU A 138 -6.11 -10.70 -2.17
CA LEU A 138 -6.05 -11.42 -3.44
C LEU A 138 -4.67 -12.05 -3.64
N ASP A 139 -4.58 -13.12 -4.41
CA ASP A 139 -3.29 -13.60 -4.95
C ASP A 139 -2.97 -12.80 -6.22
N ALA A 140 -2.71 -11.49 -6.07
CA ALA A 140 -2.53 -10.61 -7.21
C ALA A 140 -1.24 -10.95 -7.98
N SER A 141 -0.18 -11.35 -7.26
CA SER A 141 1.05 -11.87 -7.83
C SER A 141 0.81 -13.15 -8.65
N GLY A 142 0.02 -14.10 -8.14
CA GLY A 142 -0.35 -15.31 -8.88
C GLY A 142 -1.14 -15.00 -10.14
N MET A 143 -2.15 -14.12 -10.04
CA MET A 143 -2.93 -13.65 -11.19
C MET A 143 -2.03 -12.98 -12.26
N ALA A 144 -1.09 -12.13 -11.85
CA ALA A 144 -0.16 -11.48 -12.77
C ALA A 144 0.76 -12.48 -13.47
N ARG A 145 1.19 -13.53 -12.75
CA ARG A 145 2.00 -14.61 -13.33
C ARG A 145 1.22 -15.41 -14.37
N GLU A 146 -0.05 -15.70 -14.13
CA GLU A 146 -0.92 -16.38 -15.09
C GLU A 146 -1.14 -15.57 -16.38
N LEU A 147 -1.19 -14.25 -16.27
CA LEU A 147 -1.32 -13.33 -17.41
C LEU A 147 -0.01 -13.14 -18.22
N GLY A 148 1.12 -13.64 -17.71
CA GLY A 148 2.38 -13.70 -18.45
C GLY A 148 3.59 -13.35 -17.60
N ASN A 149 3.75 -12.07 -17.26
CA ASN A 149 4.94 -11.60 -16.53
C ASN A 149 4.54 -10.73 -15.35
N GLU A 150 4.78 -11.24 -14.13
CA GLU A 150 4.53 -10.56 -12.85
C GLU A 150 5.32 -9.25 -12.67
N ARG A 151 6.30 -8.96 -13.53
CA ARG A 151 7.16 -7.76 -13.49
C ARG A 151 7.10 -6.88 -14.73
N ALA A 152 6.27 -7.20 -15.73
CA ALA A 152 6.16 -6.44 -16.98
C ALA A 152 5.29 -5.18 -16.84
#